data_AF-A0A964W627-F1
#
_entry.id   AF-A0A964W627-F1
#
_cell.length_a   1.000
_cell.length_b   1.000
_cell.length_c   1.000
_cell.angle_alpha   90.00
_cell.angle_beta   90.00
_cell.angle_gamma   90.00
#
_symmetry.space_group_name_H-M   'P 1'
#
loop_
_entity.id
_entity.type
_entity.pdbx_description
1 polymer ?
#
loop_
_entity_poly.entity_id
_entity_poly.type
_entity_poly.pdbx_seq_one_letter_code
_entity_poly.pdbx_strand_id
1 'polypeptide(L)'
;MKTLFAILSSFAIGIVPTADCDKCYDNDDFVIKSASVTNNKDLGVTIWEIKVKGEAGATTPKAAGKLNGAPVLGYVFPTTLKPTDVGFSNTEGIVALALTSHPDFDDTPMWDEDADTNYGNDGVIWHPHWVILNKDNRVEGGLSVKQFKKGDPTVTLPANNPGMEMYMDSPGFNVVTKGNSIKVIVPNYRISNKTNFKFDAVACYMMVNTGDGDDKMGAGDKPMLGVYKVYSVASGNLSLPYSVK
;
A
#
# COMPACT_ATOMS: atom_id res chain seq x y z
N MET A 1 -3.91 -13.09 -66.61
CA MET A 1 -4.00 -12.03 -65.58
C MET A 1 -4.74 -12.60 -64.39
N LYS A 2 -4.05 -12.82 -63.26
CA LYS A 2 -4.63 -13.37 -62.03
C LYS A 2 -5.16 -12.21 -61.18
N THR A 3 -6.46 -12.13 -61.02
CA THR A 3 -7.12 -11.10 -60.19
C THR A 3 -6.94 -11.49 -58.72
N LEU A 4 -6.16 -10.71 -57.98
CA LEU A 4 -5.91 -10.87 -56.55
C LEU A 4 -7.10 -10.29 -55.77
N PHE A 5 -7.81 -11.11 -55.01
CA PHE A 5 -8.80 -10.66 -54.03
C PHE A 5 -8.05 -10.28 -52.74
N ALA A 6 -7.97 -8.98 -52.44
CA ALA A 6 -7.49 -8.50 -51.15
C ALA A 6 -8.69 -8.34 -50.20
N ILE A 7 -8.83 -9.26 -49.25
CA ILE A 7 -9.77 -9.12 -48.14
C ILE A 7 -9.08 -8.24 -47.09
N LEU A 8 -9.48 -6.97 -47.02
CA LEU A 8 -9.13 -6.11 -45.88
C LEU A 8 -9.98 -6.55 -44.69
N SER A 9 -9.39 -7.35 -43.80
CA SER A 9 -9.95 -7.57 -42.46
C SER A 9 -9.71 -6.31 -41.63
N SER A 10 -10.79 -5.61 -41.31
CA SER A 10 -10.79 -4.48 -40.39
C SER A 10 -10.41 -4.96 -38.98
N PHE A 11 -9.19 -4.67 -38.54
CA PHE A 11 -8.82 -4.76 -37.14
C PHE A 11 -9.41 -3.54 -36.41
N ALA A 12 -10.57 -3.74 -35.78
CA ALA A 12 -11.08 -2.79 -34.81
C ALA A 12 -10.16 -2.88 -33.57
N ILE A 13 -9.29 -1.88 -33.41
CA ILE A 13 -8.53 -1.69 -32.17
C ILE A 13 -9.56 -1.27 -31.12
N GLY A 14 -9.99 -2.23 -30.31
CA GLY A 14 -10.76 -1.95 -29.11
C GLY A 14 -9.89 -1.15 -28.16
N ILE A 15 -10.22 0.12 -27.94
CA ILE A 15 -9.69 0.89 -26.83
C ILE A 15 -10.25 0.22 -25.57
N VAL A 16 -9.42 -0.56 -24.88
CA VAL A 16 -9.75 -1.03 -23.53
C VAL A 16 -9.75 0.22 -22.65
N PRO A 17 -10.88 0.61 -22.05
CA PRO A 17 -10.88 1.72 -21.11
C PRO A 17 -9.95 1.33 -19.96
N THR A 18 -8.94 2.16 -19.70
CA THR A 18 -8.23 2.14 -18.43
C THR A 18 -9.29 2.31 -17.36
N ALA A 19 -9.46 1.30 -16.50
CA ALA A 19 -10.50 1.28 -15.49
C ALA A 19 -10.17 2.30 -14.39
N ASP A 20 -10.39 3.58 -14.67
CA ASP A 20 -10.66 4.60 -13.66
C ASP A 20 -11.91 4.12 -12.94
N CYS A 21 -11.71 3.48 -11.80
CA CYS A 21 -12.82 2.90 -11.07
C CYS A 21 -13.12 3.71 -9.81
N ASP A 22 -13.78 4.85 -10.02
CA ASP A 22 -14.23 5.79 -8.98
C ASP A 22 -15.01 5.14 -7.83
N LYS A 23 -15.58 3.93 -8.03
CA LYS A 23 -16.38 3.21 -7.04
C LYS A 23 -16.08 1.71 -6.90
N CYS A 24 -15.01 1.16 -7.49
CA CYS A 24 -14.85 -0.31 -7.53
C CYS A 24 -14.81 -0.97 -6.15
N TYR A 25 -14.29 -0.25 -5.16
CA TYR A 25 -14.01 -0.80 -3.84
C TYR A 25 -14.68 0.02 -2.72
N ASP A 26 -15.62 0.91 -3.06
CA ASP A 26 -16.35 1.72 -2.10
C ASP A 26 -17.50 0.91 -1.49
N ASN A 27 -17.18 0.12 -0.46
CA ASN A 27 -18.10 -0.79 0.20
C ASN A 27 -17.87 -0.87 1.72
N ASP A 28 -18.72 -1.66 2.39
CA ASP A 28 -18.72 -1.77 3.86
C ASP A 28 -17.42 -2.39 4.43
N ASP A 29 -16.63 -3.10 3.63
CA ASP A 29 -15.34 -3.67 4.04
C ASP A 29 -14.31 -2.57 4.31
N PHE A 30 -14.47 -1.38 3.73
CA PHE A 30 -13.57 -0.24 3.93
C PHE A 30 -14.15 0.83 4.89
N VAL A 31 -15.34 0.61 5.45
CA VAL A 31 -15.93 1.52 6.45
C VAL A 31 -15.39 1.17 7.84
N ILE A 32 -14.39 1.92 8.31
CA ILE A 32 -13.74 1.68 9.61
C ILE A 32 -14.71 1.99 10.76
N LYS A 33 -14.82 1.04 11.70
CA LYS A 33 -15.60 1.17 12.95
C LYS A 33 -14.73 1.44 14.16
N SER A 34 -13.53 0.86 14.21
CA SER A 34 -12.58 1.11 15.29
C SER A 34 -11.17 0.72 14.87
N ALA A 35 -10.17 1.36 15.49
CA ALA A 35 -8.78 0.99 15.37
C ALA A 35 -8.12 0.90 16.75
N SER A 36 -7.17 -0.01 16.91
CA SER A 36 -6.39 -0.15 18.14
C SER A 36 -4.99 -0.66 17.88
N VAL A 37 -4.04 -0.18 18.68
CA VAL A 37 -2.70 -0.74 18.80
C VAL A 37 -2.49 -1.10 20.26
N THR A 38 -2.16 -2.36 20.54
CA THR A 38 -1.95 -2.88 21.90
C THR A 38 -0.56 -3.48 22.03
N ASN A 39 0.19 -3.04 23.03
CA ASN A 39 1.51 -3.57 23.34
C ASN A 39 1.40 -4.78 24.28
N ASN A 40 1.74 -5.95 23.77
CA ASN A 40 1.94 -7.13 24.60
C ASN A 40 3.39 -7.14 25.09
N LYS A 41 3.59 -6.70 26.33
CA LYS A 41 4.92 -6.57 26.97
C LYS A 41 5.60 -7.92 27.18
N ASP A 42 4.84 -8.95 27.50
CA ASP A 42 5.37 -10.28 27.80
C ASP A 42 5.97 -10.94 26.55
N LEU A 43 5.35 -10.68 25.38
CA LEU A 43 5.82 -11.17 24.09
C LEU A 43 6.76 -10.19 23.37
N GLY A 44 6.85 -8.93 23.81
CA GLY A 44 7.64 -7.90 23.14
C GLY A 44 7.11 -7.54 21.76
N VAL A 45 5.78 -7.50 21.59
CA VAL A 45 5.13 -7.20 20.30
C VAL A 45 4.01 -6.18 20.44
N THR A 46 3.71 -5.48 19.34
CA THR A 46 2.49 -4.67 19.19
C THR A 46 1.50 -5.36 18.27
N ILE A 47 0.23 -5.37 18.65
CA ILE A 47 -0.88 -5.92 17.88
C ILE A 47 -1.67 -4.73 17.34
N TRP A 48 -1.73 -4.62 16.02
CA TRP A 48 -2.44 -3.55 15.31
C TRP A 48 -3.71 -4.14 14.73
N GLU A 49 -4.85 -3.50 14.98
CA GLU A 49 -6.17 -4.00 14.56
C GLU A 49 -7.01 -2.86 13.99
N ILE A 50 -7.58 -3.10 12.82
CA ILE A 50 -8.71 -2.33 12.27
C ILE A 50 -9.93 -3.23 12.23
N LYS A 51 -11.07 -2.70 12.67
CA LYS A 51 -12.39 -3.32 12.50
C LYS A 51 -13.24 -2.48 11.57
N VAL A 52 -13.97 -3.14 10.69
CA VAL A 52 -14.77 -2.53 9.63
C VAL A 52 -16.25 -2.88 9.78
N LYS A 53 -17.11 -2.30 8.94
CA LYS A 53 -18.55 -2.57 8.93
C LYS A 53 -18.86 -3.93 8.30
N GLY A 54 -18.20 -4.24 7.18
CA GLY A 54 -18.30 -5.47 6.41
C GLY A 54 -17.28 -6.53 6.83
N GLU A 55 -16.65 -7.19 5.86
CA GLU A 55 -15.66 -8.25 6.05
C GLU A 55 -14.25 -7.73 5.70
N ALA A 56 -13.37 -7.65 6.69
CA ALA A 56 -12.07 -7.04 6.49
C ALA A 56 -11.20 -7.91 5.57
N GLY A 57 -10.71 -7.28 4.50
CA GLY A 57 -9.85 -7.93 3.50
C GLY A 57 -10.56 -8.84 2.50
N ALA A 58 -11.89 -8.97 2.55
CA ALA A 58 -12.64 -9.74 1.57
C ALA A 58 -12.61 -9.10 0.17
N THR A 59 -12.66 -7.76 0.12
CA THR A 59 -12.49 -7.02 -1.15
C THR A 59 -11.01 -6.84 -1.48
N THR A 60 -10.56 -7.45 -2.57
CA THR A 60 -9.22 -7.28 -3.15
C THR A 60 -9.26 -6.58 -4.51
N PRO A 61 -8.16 -5.95 -4.97
CA PRO A 61 -8.14 -5.25 -6.25
C PRO A 61 -8.24 -6.21 -7.42
N LYS A 62 -8.84 -5.76 -8.52
CA LYS A 62 -8.77 -6.44 -9.83
C LYS A 62 -7.48 -6.05 -10.53
N ALA A 63 -6.72 -7.03 -11.00
CA ALA A 63 -5.46 -6.81 -11.71
C ALA A 63 -5.63 -5.94 -12.97
N ALA A 64 -4.72 -5.00 -13.16
CA ALA A 64 -4.55 -4.22 -14.37
C ALA A 64 -3.73 -4.97 -15.45
N GLY A 65 -2.98 -6.00 -15.05
CA GLY A 65 -2.08 -6.80 -15.88
C GLY A 65 -0.71 -6.16 -16.12
N LYS A 66 -0.38 -5.07 -15.42
CA LYS A 66 0.87 -4.31 -15.56
C LYS A 66 1.10 -3.40 -14.35
N LEU A 67 2.36 -3.02 -14.12
CA LEU A 67 2.75 -2.16 -13.00
C LEU A 67 2.18 -0.73 -13.13
N ASN A 68 2.23 -0.12 -14.33
CA ASN A 68 1.67 1.22 -14.52
C ASN A 68 0.14 1.18 -14.50
N GLY A 69 -0.47 1.85 -13.52
CA GLY A 69 -1.90 1.77 -13.25
C GLY A 69 -2.29 0.60 -12.34
N ALA A 70 -1.32 -0.10 -11.74
CA ALA A 70 -1.60 -1.17 -10.79
C ALA A 70 -2.41 -0.62 -9.60
N PRO A 71 -3.59 -1.20 -9.29
CA PRO A 71 -4.41 -0.80 -8.18
C PRO A 71 -3.88 -1.40 -6.88
N VAL A 72 -3.88 -0.59 -5.82
CA VAL A 72 -3.50 -1.00 -4.47
C VAL A 72 -4.61 -0.61 -3.51
N LEU A 73 -5.10 -1.57 -2.72
CA LEU A 73 -6.02 -1.29 -1.61
C LEU A 73 -5.26 -1.28 -0.30
N GLY A 74 -5.64 -0.41 0.64
CA GLY A 74 -4.89 -0.23 1.87
C GLY A 74 -5.76 -0.04 3.11
N TYR A 75 -5.41 -0.76 4.19
CA TYR A 75 -5.72 -0.39 5.57
C TYR A 75 -4.47 0.18 6.21
N VAL A 76 -4.43 1.50 6.42
CA VAL A 76 -3.23 2.24 6.77
C VAL A 76 -3.34 2.78 8.18
N PHE A 77 -2.26 2.68 8.96
CA PHE A 77 -2.08 3.31 10.26
C PHE A 77 -1.03 4.42 10.18
N PRO A 78 -1.44 5.68 9.91
CA PRO A 78 -0.54 6.82 10.06
C PRO A 78 -0.15 7.02 11.52
N THR A 79 1.12 7.32 11.79
CA THR A 79 1.67 7.37 13.15
C THR A 79 2.50 8.63 13.40
N THR A 80 2.86 8.85 14.67
CA THR A 80 3.88 9.82 15.07
C THR A 80 5.26 9.20 15.26
N LEU A 81 5.50 7.98 14.78
CA LEU A 81 6.84 7.39 14.77
C LEU A 81 7.77 8.20 13.85
N LYS A 82 9.06 8.14 14.12
CA LYS A 82 10.09 8.73 13.26
C LYS A 82 10.53 7.72 12.19
N PRO A 83 10.96 8.17 11.01
CA PRO A 83 11.49 7.27 9.97
C PRO A 83 12.58 6.32 10.50
N THR A 84 13.46 6.85 11.36
CA THR A 84 14.53 6.07 11.99
C THR A 84 14.03 4.99 12.93
N ASP A 85 12.82 5.12 13.49
CA ASP A 85 12.28 4.11 14.40
C ASP A 85 11.96 2.80 13.65
N VAL A 86 11.68 2.88 12.34
CA VAL A 86 11.32 1.76 11.45
C VAL A 86 12.43 1.41 10.44
N GLY A 87 13.63 1.97 10.63
CA GLY A 87 14.82 1.63 9.83
C GLY A 87 15.05 2.46 8.56
N PHE A 88 14.25 3.51 8.32
CA PHE A 88 14.55 4.48 7.27
C PHE A 88 15.59 5.51 7.72
N SER A 89 16.33 6.08 6.77
CA SER A 89 17.05 7.33 6.96
C SER A 89 16.14 8.45 7.46
N ASN A 90 16.69 9.37 8.26
CA ASN A 90 15.92 10.51 8.78
C ASN A 90 15.43 11.39 7.62
N THR A 91 14.12 11.65 7.57
CA THR A 91 13.49 12.38 6.48
C THR A 91 12.15 12.98 6.94
N GLU A 92 11.68 14.03 6.30
CA GLU A 92 10.34 14.58 6.59
C GLU A 92 9.23 13.70 6.00
N GLY A 93 8.13 13.55 6.74
CA GLY A 93 6.93 12.83 6.31
C GLY A 93 6.24 12.14 7.48
N ILE A 94 5.13 11.47 7.18
CA ILE A 94 4.35 10.68 8.14
C ILE A 94 4.75 9.22 7.98
N VAL A 95 5.25 8.60 9.05
CA VAL A 95 5.48 7.14 9.07
C VAL A 95 4.14 6.45 9.18
N ALA A 96 3.85 5.53 8.26
CA ALA A 96 2.64 4.74 8.28
C ALA A 96 2.94 3.25 8.11
N LEU A 97 2.19 2.41 8.83
CA LEU A 97 2.09 0.98 8.57
C LEU A 97 0.89 0.76 7.64
N ALA A 98 1.13 0.32 6.41
CA ALA A 98 0.08 0.02 5.45
C ALA A 98 -0.10 -1.49 5.36
N LEU A 99 -1.33 -1.99 5.49
CA LEU A 99 -1.69 -3.35 5.10
C LEU A 99 -2.29 -3.26 3.70
N THR A 100 -1.63 -3.83 2.71
CA THR A 100 -1.94 -3.65 1.30
C THR A 100 -2.29 -4.95 0.62
N SER A 101 -3.02 -4.84 -0.49
CA SER A 101 -3.25 -5.91 -1.45
C SER A 101 -3.12 -5.30 -2.85
N HIS A 102 -2.32 -5.92 -3.71
CA HIS A 102 -2.03 -5.52 -5.09
C HIS A 102 -1.65 -6.71 -6.00
N PRO A 103 -2.51 -7.12 -6.93
CA PRO A 103 -2.26 -8.35 -7.71
C PRO A 103 -1.23 -8.20 -8.86
N ASP A 104 -0.74 -7.00 -9.15
CA ASP A 104 0.00 -6.70 -10.39
C ASP A 104 1.53 -6.68 -10.23
N PHE A 105 2.03 -6.76 -9.01
CA PHE A 105 3.45 -6.85 -8.70
C PHE A 105 3.65 -7.51 -7.35
N ASP A 106 4.77 -8.22 -7.22
CA ASP A 106 5.25 -8.75 -5.95
C ASP A 106 6.36 -7.83 -5.44
N ASP A 107 6.13 -7.28 -4.26
CA ASP A 107 7.06 -6.40 -3.55
C ASP A 107 7.46 -7.00 -2.19
N THR A 108 7.23 -8.29 -2.04
CA THR A 108 7.56 -9.16 -0.91
C THR A 108 8.35 -10.41 -1.37
N PRO A 109 9.31 -10.34 -2.30
CA PRO A 109 9.89 -11.52 -2.97
C PRO A 109 10.67 -12.48 -2.05
N MET A 110 10.85 -12.12 -0.78
CA MET A 110 11.46 -12.97 0.26
C MET A 110 10.43 -13.80 1.04
N TRP A 111 9.14 -13.55 0.87
CA TRP A 111 8.05 -14.12 1.63
C TRP A 111 7.09 -14.86 0.71
N ASP A 112 6.68 -16.05 1.13
CA ASP A 112 5.65 -16.87 0.50
C ASP A 112 4.39 -16.68 1.35
N GLU A 113 3.51 -15.80 0.91
CA GLU A 113 2.41 -15.26 1.73
C GLU A 113 1.19 -16.18 1.75
N ASP A 114 1.01 -17.01 0.73
CA ASP A 114 -0.01 -18.06 0.67
C ASP A 114 0.50 -19.48 0.98
N ALA A 115 1.81 -19.63 1.18
CA ALA A 115 2.49 -20.89 1.49
C ALA A 115 2.43 -21.93 0.35
N ASP A 116 2.30 -21.49 -0.90
CA ASP A 116 2.24 -22.34 -2.09
C ASP A 116 3.63 -22.65 -2.70
N THR A 117 4.70 -22.10 -2.12
CA THR A 117 6.12 -22.17 -2.55
C THR A 117 6.49 -21.37 -3.80
N ASN A 118 5.58 -20.52 -4.30
CA ASN A 118 5.79 -19.60 -5.41
C ASN A 118 5.70 -18.14 -4.94
N TYR A 119 6.85 -17.66 -4.47
CA TYR A 119 7.08 -16.30 -3.98
C TYR A 119 6.71 -15.18 -4.95
N GLY A 120 6.41 -15.47 -6.23
CA GLY A 120 6.10 -14.47 -7.25
C GLY A 120 4.62 -14.18 -7.48
N ASN A 121 3.68 -14.83 -6.77
CA ASN A 121 2.22 -14.61 -6.92
C ASN A 121 1.51 -14.11 -5.66
N ASP A 122 2.24 -13.60 -4.69
CA ASP A 122 1.70 -13.28 -3.37
C ASP A 122 1.02 -11.92 -3.27
N GLY A 123 1.24 -11.00 -4.20
CA GLY A 123 0.81 -9.60 -4.05
C GLY A 123 -0.68 -9.37 -3.77
N VAL A 124 -1.58 -10.31 -4.11
CA VAL A 124 -3.02 -10.19 -3.80
C VAL A 124 -3.34 -10.50 -2.32
N ILE A 125 -2.49 -11.27 -1.64
CA ILE A 125 -2.60 -11.53 -0.21
C ILE A 125 -2.34 -10.23 0.54
N TRP A 126 -3.03 -10.05 1.67
CA TRP A 126 -2.83 -8.84 2.46
C TRP A 126 -1.51 -8.92 3.19
N HIS A 127 -0.64 -7.93 2.99
CA HIS A 127 0.68 -7.88 3.63
C HIS A 127 1.04 -6.47 4.09
N PRO A 128 2.06 -6.30 4.96
CA PRO A 128 2.39 -5.01 5.52
C PRO A 128 3.56 -4.33 4.82
N HIS A 129 3.50 -3.00 4.75
CA HIS A 129 4.64 -2.13 4.49
C HIS A 129 4.80 -1.03 5.52
N TRP A 130 6.05 -0.67 5.78
CA TRP A 130 6.33 0.67 6.29
C TRP A 130 6.52 1.62 5.12
N VAL A 131 5.91 2.80 5.20
CA VAL A 131 6.08 3.85 4.19
C VAL A 131 6.26 5.21 4.85
N ILE A 132 6.86 6.15 4.10
CA ILE A 132 6.85 7.57 4.44
C ILE A 132 5.86 8.29 3.52
N LEU A 133 4.81 8.86 4.09
CA LEU A 133 3.81 9.64 3.35
C LEU A 133 4.16 11.13 3.36
N ASN A 134 3.97 11.79 2.23
CA ASN A 134 4.02 13.24 2.09
C ASN A 134 2.71 13.76 1.50
N LYS A 135 2.41 15.04 1.74
CA LYS A 135 1.32 15.74 1.05
C LYS A 135 1.62 15.81 -0.45
N ASP A 136 0.60 15.55 -1.25
CA ASP A 136 0.70 15.56 -2.70
C ASP A 136 -0.63 16.00 -3.34
N ASN A 137 -0.63 17.14 -4.01
CA ASN A 137 -1.82 17.71 -4.65
C ASN A 137 -2.10 17.15 -6.06
N ARG A 138 -1.25 16.24 -6.57
CA ARG A 138 -1.42 15.56 -7.86
C ARG A 138 -2.53 14.50 -7.84
N VAL A 139 -2.93 14.06 -6.64
CA VAL A 139 -3.94 13.03 -6.41
C VAL A 139 -5.00 13.54 -5.42
N GLU A 140 -6.24 13.11 -5.63
CA GLU A 140 -7.40 13.62 -4.88
C GLU A 140 -7.33 13.29 -3.38
N GLY A 141 -6.77 12.13 -3.03
CA GLY A 141 -6.54 11.75 -1.64
C GLY A 141 -5.45 12.56 -0.92
N GLY A 142 -4.72 13.43 -1.63
CA GLY A 142 -3.83 14.43 -1.04
C GLY A 142 -2.51 13.90 -0.46
N LEU A 143 -2.20 12.61 -0.64
CA LEU A 143 -1.02 11.94 -0.09
C LEU A 143 -0.37 11.02 -1.12
N SER A 144 0.94 10.87 -1.04
CA SER A 144 1.74 9.91 -1.81
C SER A 144 2.83 9.29 -0.94
N VAL A 145 3.36 8.14 -1.36
CA VAL A 145 4.62 7.63 -0.79
C VAL A 145 5.77 8.48 -1.30
N LYS A 146 6.65 8.89 -0.37
CA LYS A 146 7.79 9.75 -0.65
C LYS A 146 8.78 9.05 -1.57
N GLN A 147 9.00 9.62 -2.74
CA GLN A 147 10.00 9.17 -3.69
C GLN A 147 11.40 9.67 -3.32
N PHE A 148 12.42 8.99 -3.80
CA PHE A 148 13.81 9.46 -3.73
C PHE A 148 14.52 9.18 -5.06
N LYS A 149 15.68 9.81 -5.28
CA LYS A 149 16.47 9.57 -6.49
C LYS A 149 17.29 8.29 -6.34
N LYS A 150 17.23 7.37 -7.30
CA LYS A 150 18.11 6.19 -7.33
C LYS A 150 19.57 6.55 -7.07
N GLY A 151 20.19 5.83 -6.15
CA GLY A 151 21.59 6.01 -5.78
C GLY A 151 21.88 7.23 -4.88
N ASP A 152 20.86 7.88 -4.32
CA ASP A 152 21.06 8.92 -3.31
C ASP A 152 21.74 8.32 -2.06
N PRO A 153 22.98 8.74 -1.73
CA PRO A 153 23.73 8.16 -0.61
C PRO A 153 23.17 8.56 0.77
N THR A 154 22.27 9.53 0.83
CA THR A 154 21.61 9.95 2.08
C THR A 154 20.40 9.07 2.42
N VAL A 155 19.94 8.27 1.46
CA VAL A 155 18.80 7.37 1.64
C VAL A 155 19.29 6.02 2.14
N THR A 156 18.78 5.65 3.31
CA THR A 156 18.89 4.30 3.86
C THR A 156 17.49 3.73 3.97
N LEU A 157 17.30 2.52 3.45
CA LEU A 157 16.06 1.75 3.53
C LEU A 157 16.33 0.45 4.31
N PRO A 158 15.29 -0.15 4.92
CA PRO A 158 15.40 -1.49 5.47
C PRO A 158 15.80 -2.53 4.44
N ALA A 159 16.38 -3.64 4.91
CA ALA A 159 16.90 -4.70 4.06
C ALA A 159 15.84 -5.41 3.20
N ASN A 160 14.56 -5.34 3.58
CA ASN A 160 13.47 -5.98 2.86
C ASN A 160 12.79 -5.02 1.86
N ASN A 161 13.46 -3.92 1.48
CA ASN A 161 12.96 -3.04 0.44
C ASN A 161 12.95 -3.75 -0.94
N PRO A 162 11.87 -3.63 -1.74
CA PRO A 162 11.73 -4.32 -3.03
C PRO A 162 12.39 -3.61 -4.22
N GLY A 163 13.19 -2.57 -3.98
CA GLY A 163 13.97 -1.88 -5.02
C GLY A 163 13.23 -0.75 -5.75
N MET A 164 12.04 -0.36 -5.31
CA MET A 164 11.31 0.80 -5.82
C MET A 164 11.91 2.11 -5.31
N GLU A 165 11.94 3.17 -6.13
CA GLU A 165 12.52 4.48 -5.81
C GLU A 165 11.62 5.33 -4.88
N MET A 166 11.11 4.71 -3.83
CA MET A 166 10.28 5.31 -2.79
C MET A 166 10.55 4.70 -1.42
N TYR A 167 10.30 5.48 -0.36
CA TYR A 167 10.48 5.03 1.02
C TYR A 167 9.45 3.94 1.38
N MET A 168 9.87 2.68 1.24
CA MET A 168 9.08 1.50 1.51
C MET A 168 9.92 0.38 2.13
N ASP A 169 9.35 -0.39 3.05
CA ASP A 169 9.86 -1.65 3.59
C ASP A 169 8.78 -2.71 3.46
N SER A 170 9.12 -3.95 3.13
CA SER A 170 8.18 -5.06 2.99
C SER A 170 8.48 -6.17 4.00
N PRO A 171 8.19 -5.96 5.29
CA PRO A 171 8.40 -6.97 6.32
C PRO A 171 7.42 -8.14 6.18
N GLY A 172 7.90 -9.37 6.39
CA GLY A 172 7.05 -10.57 6.45
C GLY A 172 6.26 -10.70 7.75
N PHE A 173 5.61 -9.63 8.22
CA PHE A 173 4.73 -9.70 9.37
C PHE A 173 3.41 -10.32 8.95
N ASN A 174 2.99 -11.37 9.66
CA ASN A 174 1.74 -12.05 9.34
C ASN A 174 0.53 -11.11 9.51
N VAL A 175 -0.28 -11.00 8.46
CA VAL A 175 -1.55 -10.29 8.45
C VAL A 175 -2.69 -11.32 8.53
N VAL A 176 -3.60 -11.11 9.47
CA VAL A 176 -4.72 -12.03 9.72
C VAL A 176 -6.03 -11.29 9.56
N THR A 177 -6.88 -11.80 8.67
CA THR A 177 -8.28 -11.37 8.52
C THR A 177 -9.21 -12.38 9.18
N LYS A 178 -10.22 -11.90 9.91
CA LYS A 178 -11.27 -12.74 10.50
C LYS A 178 -12.57 -11.95 10.67
N GLY A 179 -13.57 -12.25 9.87
CA GLY A 179 -14.83 -11.52 9.85
C GLY A 179 -14.56 -10.04 9.59
N ASN A 180 -15.01 -9.16 10.48
CA ASN A 180 -14.84 -7.72 10.29
C ASN A 180 -13.50 -7.15 10.78
N SER A 181 -12.47 -7.99 11.00
CA SER A 181 -11.19 -7.56 11.58
C SER A 181 -10.01 -7.94 10.71
N ILE A 182 -9.08 -6.99 10.52
CA ILE A 182 -7.74 -7.21 9.98
C ILE A 182 -6.69 -6.86 11.04
N LYS A 183 -5.68 -7.71 11.19
CA LYS A 183 -4.64 -7.61 12.23
C LYS A 183 -3.25 -7.83 11.68
N VAL A 184 -2.27 -7.18 12.29
CA VAL A 184 -0.85 -7.49 12.09
C VAL A 184 -0.12 -7.45 13.43
N ILE A 185 0.88 -8.31 13.59
CA ILE A 185 1.77 -8.32 14.76
C ILE A 185 3.12 -7.76 14.36
N VAL A 186 3.56 -6.70 15.03
CA VAL A 186 4.86 -6.07 14.80
C VAL A 186 5.74 -6.28 16.03
N PRO A 187 6.89 -6.97 15.91
CA PRO A 187 7.84 -7.07 17.01
C PRO A 187 8.34 -5.69 17.45
N ASN A 188 8.41 -5.43 18.75
CA ASN A 188 8.75 -4.10 19.28
C ASN A 188 10.13 -3.62 18.82
N TYR A 189 11.09 -4.53 18.65
CA TYR A 189 12.42 -4.17 18.16
C TYR A 189 12.42 -3.67 16.70
N ARG A 190 11.40 -4.01 15.90
CA ARG A 190 11.22 -3.52 14.53
C ARG A 190 10.72 -2.07 14.46
N ILE A 191 10.25 -1.54 15.58
CA ILE A 191 9.88 -0.13 15.77
C ILE A 191 10.78 0.54 16.83
N SER A 192 12.04 0.10 16.95
CA SER A 192 13.02 0.63 17.92
C SER A 192 12.53 0.66 19.38
N ASN A 193 11.70 -0.32 19.74
CA ASN A 193 11.02 -0.46 21.02
C ASN A 193 10.13 0.73 21.40
N LYS A 194 9.71 1.54 20.42
CA LYS A 194 8.78 2.65 20.62
C LYS A 194 7.37 2.12 20.80
N THR A 195 6.87 2.20 22.04
CA THR A 195 5.50 1.80 22.38
C THR A 195 4.65 2.97 22.88
N ASN A 196 5.18 4.19 22.79
CA ASN A 196 4.48 5.43 23.10
C ASN A 196 4.48 6.32 21.85
N PHE A 197 3.46 6.16 21.01
CA PHE A 197 3.21 6.99 19.84
C PHE A 197 1.71 7.13 19.63
N LYS A 198 1.31 8.13 18.85
CA LYS A 198 -0.07 8.32 18.42
C LYS A 198 -0.29 7.76 17.03
N PHE A 199 -1.53 7.39 16.74
CA PHE A 199 -1.90 6.87 15.44
C PHE A 199 -3.34 7.23 15.05
N ASP A 200 -3.65 6.97 13.78
CA ASP A 200 -5.00 6.94 13.22
C ASP A 200 -5.18 5.66 12.40
N ALA A 201 -6.35 5.51 11.76
CA ALA A 201 -6.56 4.47 10.76
C ALA A 201 -7.32 5.02 9.55
N VAL A 202 -6.88 4.60 8.37
CA VAL A 202 -7.42 5.03 7.07
C VAL A 202 -7.64 3.81 6.18
N ALA A 203 -8.76 3.78 5.49
CA ALA A 203 -9.03 2.84 4.40
C ALA A 203 -8.99 3.61 3.09
N CYS A 204 -8.19 3.17 2.12
CA CYS A 204 -7.98 3.93 0.89
C CYS A 204 -7.73 3.05 -0.34
N TYR A 205 -7.89 3.69 -1.50
CA TYR A 205 -7.44 3.21 -2.79
C TYR A 205 -6.25 4.04 -3.26
N MET A 206 -5.22 3.32 -3.69
CA MET A 206 -3.99 3.85 -4.21
C MET A 206 -3.73 3.26 -5.59
N MET A 207 -2.87 3.91 -6.36
CA MET A 207 -2.50 3.42 -7.68
C MET A 207 -1.05 3.74 -7.97
N VAL A 208 -0.37 2.77 -8.58
CA VAL A 208 1.01 2.93 -9.05
C VAL A 208 1.01 3.68 -10.39
N ASN A 209 1.92 4.63 -10.55
CA ASN A 209 2.17 5.32 -11.79
C ASN A 209 3.68 5.37 -12.09
N THR A 210 4.10 4.71 -13.15
CA THR A 210 5.52 4.68 -13.58
C THR A 210 5.78 5.63 -14.76
N GLY A 211 4.82 6.48 -15.13
CA GLY A 211 4.86 7.30 -16.34
C GLY A 211 4.83 6.49 -17.64
N ASP A 212 5.08 7.15 -18.77
CA ASP A 212 5.11 6.55 -20.12
C ASP A 212 6.45 5.86 -20.46
N GLY A 213 7.19 5.35 -19.46
CA GLY A 213 8.40 4.57 -19.70
C GLY A 213 9.04 4.04 -18.41
N ASP A 214 9.68 2.87 -18.50
CA ASP A 214 10.23 2.11 -17.36
C ASP A 214 11.30 2.87 -16.54
N ASP A 215 11.91 3.91 -17.13
CA ASP A 215 12.94 4.75 -16.51
C ASP A 215 12.38 5.98 -15.76
N LYS A 216 11.05 6.13 -15.68
CA LYS A 216 10.37 7.32 -15.15
C LYS A 216 9.46 7.01 -13.97
N MET A 217 9.99 6.25 -13.04
CA MET A 217 9.50 5.94 -11.68
C MET A 217 8.81 7.14 -10.95
N GLY A 218 7.57 7.46 -11.33
CA GLY A 218 6.75 8.57 -10.83
C GLY A 218 7.10 9.97 -11.36
N ALA A 219 7.48 10.11 -12.64
CA ALA A 219 7.72 11.41 -13.27
C ALA A 219 6.46 11.94 -14.00
N GLY A 220 6.09 13.19 -13.74
CA GLY A 220 4.98 13.89 -14.41
C GLY A 220 3.88 14.35 -13.45
N ASP A 221 2.64 14.33 -13.94
CA ASP A 221 1.47 14.89 -13.24
C ASP A 221 0.91 13.98 -12.13
N LYS A 222 1.53 12.83 -11.85
CA LYS A 222 1.12 11.85 -10.82
C LYS A 222 2.32 11.32 -10.04
N PRO A 223 2.17 10.99 -8.74
CA PRO A 223 3.21 10.32 -7.94
C PRO A 223 3.39 8.87 -8.34
N MET A 224 4.54 8.27 -7.97
CA MET A 224 4.77 6.83 -8.14
C MET A 224 3.69 5.98 -7.47
N LEU A 225 3.37 6.24 -6.21
CA LEU A 225 2.28 5.60 -5.49
C LEU A 225 1.50 6.69 -4.77
N GLY A 226 0.31 6.98 -5.29
CA GLY A 226 -0.57 8.03 -4.78
C GLY A 226 -1.81 7.47 -4.12
N VAL A 227 -2.37 8.20 -3.16
CA VAL A 227 -3.70 7.98 -2.61
C VAL A 227 -4.71 8.67 -3.50
N TYR A 228 -5.49 7.90 -4.26
CA TYR A 228 -6.48 8.43 -5.18
C TYR A 228 -7.83 8.63 -4.50
N LYS A 229 -8.21 7.73 -3.59
CA LYS A 229 -9.47 7.84 -2.85
C LYS A 229 -9.32 7.40 -1.40
N VAL A 230 -9.92 8.15 -0.49
CA VAL A 230 -10.05 7.79 0.92
C VAL A 230 -11.48 7.35 1.18
N TYR A 231 -11.67 6.11 1.62
CA TYR A 231 -12.99 5.53 1.90
C TYR A 231 -13.45 5.85 3.32
N SER A 232 -12.54 5.75 4.29
CA SER A 232 -12.86 5.97 5.70
C SER A 232 -11.63 6.41 6.46
N VAL A 233 -11.84 7.27 7.45
CA VAL A 233 -10.85 7.67 8.44
C VAL A 233 -11.45 7.47 9.81
N ALA A 234 -10.78 6.74 10.70
CA ALA A 234 -11.32 6.39 12.01
C ALA A 234 -11.64 7.63 12.87
N SER A 235 -10.77 8.63 12.86
CA SER A 235 -10.99 9.92 13.52
C SER A 235 -11.91 10.89 12.76
N GLY A 236 -12.20 10.60 11.48
CA GLY A 236 -12.92 11.48 10.56
C GLY A 236 -12.10 12.62 9.94
N ASN A 237 -10.95 13.00 10.51
CA ASN A 237 -10.16 14.15 10.05
C ASN A 237 -8.63 13.91 10.02
N LEU A 238 -8.21 12.69 10.30
CA LEU A 238 -6.81 12.27 10.34
C LEU A 238 -5.96 13.05 11.37
N SER A 239 -6.54 13.38 12.53
CA SER A 239 -5.82 14.11 13.60
C SER A 239 -4.87 13.25 14.44
N LEU A 240 -4.79 11.94 14.17
CA LEU A 240 -4.03 10.95 14.96
C LEU A 240 -4.40 10.98 16.47
N PRO A 241 -5.68 10.81 16.84
CA PRO A 241 -6.12 10.97 18.22
C PRO A 241 -5.81 9.76 19.11
N TYR A 242 -5.54 8.59 18.53
CA TYR A 242 -5.40 7.35 19.28
C TYR A 242 -3.98 7.17 19.82
N SER A 243 -3.84 6.37 20.88
CA SER A 243 -2.56 6.05 21.51
C SER A 243 -2.47 4.55 21.77
N VAL A 244 -1.26 4.03 21.76
CA VAL A 244 -0.98 2.62 22.07
C VAL A 244 -1.46 2.30 23.50
N LYS A 245 -2.10 1.14 23.65
CA LYS A 245 -2.59 0.62 24.94
C LYS A 245 -1.64 -0.43 25.51
#